data_AF-A0A9D1JDR0-F1
#
_entry.id   AF-A0A9D1JDR0-F1
#
_cell.length_a   1.000
_cell.length_b   1.000
_cell.length_c   1.000
_cell.angle_alpha   90.00
_cell.angle_beta   90.00
_cell.angle_gamma   90.00
#
_symmetry.space_group_name_H-M   'P 1'
#
loop_
_entity.id
_entity.type
_entity.pdbx_description
1 polymer ?
#
loop_
_entity_poly.entity_id
_entity_poly.type
_entity_poly.pdbx_seq_one_letter_code
_entity_poly.pdbx_strand_id
1 'polypeptide(L)'
;MRNAMGELPIVFTSIGRWWGTNPVTHGQEEIDLVANDGKDYIFGECKWRNEKLDLSVLRKLKAKADIFSKNRNSTYYMLFSKSGFTEAVINEAKSDSSIMLVDLDEIMNF
;
A
#
# COMPACT_ATOMS: atom_id res chain seq x y z
N MET A 1 -1.27 -16.83 -5.39
CA MET A 1 -0.22 -17.71 -4.83
C MET A 1 1.04 -16.97 -4.36
N ARG A 2 1.31 -15.73 -4.81
CA ARG A 2 2.51 -14.92 -4.46
C ARG A 2 2.93 -14.92 -2.99
N ASN A 3 1.99 -14.71 -2.05
CA ASN A 3 2.30 -14.72 -0.60
C ASN A 3 2.89 -16.06 -0.13
N ALA A 4 2.25 -17.18 -0.49
CA ALA A 4 2.71 -18.51 -0.10
C ALA A 4 4.02 -18.91 -0.80
N MET A 5 4.34 -18.30 -1.94
CA MET A 5 5.58 -18.52 -2.69
C MET A 5 6.73 -17.60 -2.22
N GLY A 6 6.49 -16.69 -1.27
CA GLY A 6 7.51 -15.75 -0.78
C GLY A 6 7.91 -14.67 -1.78
N GLU A 7 7.04 -14.36 -2.75
CA GLU A 7 7.29 -13.37 -3.80
C GLU A 7 6.90 -11.93 -3.39
N LEU A 8 6.48 -11.76 -2.14
CA LEU A 8 6.19 -10.47 -1.53
C LEU A 8 7.29 -10.13 -0.52
N PRO A 9 7.49 -8.84 -0.19
CA PRO A 9 8.53 -8.45 0.77
C PRO A 9 8.33 -9.03 2.17
N ILE A 10 7.13 -9.52 2.47
CA ILE A 10 6.79 -10.26 3.69
C ILE A 10 5.91 -11.45 3.34
N VAL A 11 5.97 -12.50 4.16
CA VAL A 11 4.97 -13.58 4.15
C VAL A 11 3.92 -13.24 5.20
N PHE A 12 2.86 -12.55 4.80
CA PHE A 12 1.82 -12.12 5.74
C PHE A 12 0.97 -13.31 6.19
N THR A 13 0.50 -13.22 7.44
CA THR A 13 -0.44 -14.19 8.04
C THR A 13 -1.85 -13.61 8.22
N SER A 14 -1.98 -12.29 8.12
CA SER A 14 -3.25 -11.56 8.16
C SER A 14 -3.34 -10.60 6.97
N ILE A 15 -4.53 -10.48 6.38
CA ILE A 15 -4.85 -9.53 5.32
C ILE A 15 -6.30 -9.06 5.42
N GLY A 16 -6.55 -7.78 5.19
CA GLY A 16 -7.90 -7.23 5.12
C GLY A 16 -7.94 -5.74 4.87
N ARG A 17 -9.15 -5.17 4.85
CA ARG A 17 -9.36 -3.72 4.91
C ARG A 17 -9.28 -3.25 6.36
N TRP A 18 -8.86 -2.01 6.56
CA TRP A 18 -8.91 -1.37 7.87
C TRP A 18 -9.75 -0.11 7.84
N TRP A 19 -10.58 0.06 8.86
CA TRP A 19 -11.40 1.24 9.11
C TRP A 19 -11.23 1.65 10.56
N GLY A 20 -10.97 2.93 10.82
CA GLY A 20 -10.88 3.41 12.18
C GLY A 20 -10.60 4.89 12.30
N THR A 21 -10.67 5.37 13.54
CA THR A 21 -10.43 6.77 13.86
C THR A 21 -8.94 7.06 13.83
N ASN A 22 -8.54 8.07 13.08
CA ASN A 22 -7.20 8.62 13.15
C ASN A 22 -7.07 9.47 14.44
N PRO A 23 -6.18 9.12 15.37
CA PRO A 23 -6.06 9.82 16.64
C PRO A 23 -5.52 11.26 16.50
N VAL A 24 -4.91 11.59 15.37
CA VAL A 24 -4.36 12.93 15.08
C VAL A 24 -5.41 13.85 14.48
N THR A 25 -6.16 13.36 13.47
CA THR A 25 -7.17 14.17 12.78
C THR A 25 -8.56 14.05 13.40
N HIS A 26 -8.77 13.08 14.28
CA HIS A 26 -10.07 12.66 14.82
C HIS A 26 -11.11 12.26 13.75
N GLY A 27 -10.70 12.06 12.50
CA GLY A 27 -11.54 11.61 11.40
C GLY A 27 -11.56 10.09 11.26
N GLN A 28 -12.60 9.57 10.58
CA GLN A 28 -12.60 8.19 10.10
C GLN A 28 -11.69 8.07 8.89
N GLU A 29 -10.78 7.10 8.92
CA GLU A 29 -9.89 6.77 7.82
C GLU A 29 -10.12 5.33 7.38
N GLU A 30 -9.84 5.09 6.11
CA GLU A 30 -9.83 3.76 5.52
C GLU A 30 -8.45 3.46 4.92
N ILE A 31 -7.99 2.23 5.07
CA ILE A 31 -6.91 1.64 4.25
C ILE A 31 -7.48 0.43 3.51
N ASP A 32 -7.41 0.46 2.18
CA ASP A 32 -7.97 -0.58 1.30
C ASP A 32 -7.34 -1.96 1.51
N LEU A 33 -6.07 -1.99 1.91
CA LEU A 33 -5.36 -3.23 2.17
C LEU A 33 -4.35 -3.05 3.31
N VAL A 34 -4.44 -3.92 4.31
CA VAL A 34 -3.46 -4.10 5.36
C VAL A 34 -3.13 -5.58 5.40
N ALA A 35 -1.90 -5.94 5.02
CA ALA A 35 -1.37 -7.29 5.16
C ALA A 35 -0.19 -7.26 6.13
N ASN A 36 -0.11 -8.20 7.08
CA ASN A 36 0.95 -8.20 8.09
C ASN A 36 1.19 -9.60 8.67
N ASP A 37 2.34 -9.77 9.33
CA ASP A 37 2.70 -10.93 10.15
C ASP A 37 2.74 -10.61 11.66
N GLY A 38 2.24 -9.43 12.04
CA GLY A 38 2.30 -8.88 13.39
C GLY A 38 3.51 -7.98 13.67
N LYS A 39 4.55 -7.98 12.81
CA LYS A 39 5.75 -7.12 12.94
C LYS A 39 6.02 -6.29 11.71
N ASP A 40 5.83 -6.86 10.53
CA ASP A 40 6.03 -6.22 9.24
C ASP A 40 4.70 -6.05 8.52
N TYR A 41 4.55 -4.94 7.80
CA TYR A 41 3.28 -4.52 7.22
C TYR A 41 3.40 -4.14 5.75
N ILE A 42 2.41 -4.55 4.95
CA ILE A 42 2.10 -3.97 3.64
C ILE A 42 0.79 -3.18 3.80
N PHE A 43 0.86 -1.88 3.53
CA PHE A 43 -0.33 -1.03 3.38
C PHE A 43 -0.58 -0.80 1.90
N GLY A 44 -1.83 -0.89 1.47
CA GLY A 44 -2.20 -0.69 0.09
C GLY A 44 -3.40 0.22 -0.10
N GLU A 45 -3.41 0.88 -1.25
CA GLU A 45 -4.49 1.74 -1.72
C GLU A 45 -4.75 1.44 -3.20
N CYS A 46 -6.02 1.33 -3.57
CA CYS A 46 -6.46 1.06 -4.92
C CYS A 46 -7.15 2.28 -5.55
N LYS A 47 -6.78 2.60 -6.79
CA LYS A 47 -7.44 3.63 -7.59
C LYS A 47 -7.91 3.07 -8.93
N TRP A 48 -9.21 2.84 -9.02
CA TRP A 48 -9.89 2.33 -10.22
C TRP A 48 -10.56 3.42 -11.04
N ARG A 49 -9.74 4.36 -11.52
CA ARG A 49 -10.18 5.58 -12.23
C ARG A 49 -9.41 5.75 -13.53
N ASN A 50 -9.95 6.54 -14.46
CA ASN A 50 -9.35 6.82 -15.77
C ASN A 50 -8.27 7.93 -15.70
N GLU A 51 -7.55 8.01 -14.58
CA GLU A 51 -6.47 8.96 -14.36
C GLU A 51 -5.33 8.28 -13.61
N LYS A 52 -4.09 8.73 -13.88
CA LYS A 52 -2.89 8.17 -13.26
C LYS A 52 -2.90 8.41 -11.75
N LEU A 53 -2.36 7.45 -11.00
CA LEU A 53 -2.14 7.58 -9.56
C LEU A 53 -0.92 8.50 -9.34
N ASP A 54 -1.08 9.52 -8.50
CA ASP A 54 -0.05 10.51 -8.20
C ASP A 54 0.53 10.37 -6.79
N LEU A 55 1.55 11.18 -6.48
CA LEU A 55 2.23 11.16 -5.19
C LEU A 55 1.31 11.51 -4.00
N SER A 56 0.19 12.19 -4.23
CA SER A 56 -0.72 12.53 -3.14
C SER A 56 -1.35 11.27 -2.53
N VAL A 57 -1.61 10.26 -3.35
CA VAL A 57 -2.16 8.98 -2.89
C VAL A 57 -1.16 8.24 -2.00
N LEU A 58 0.10 8.15 -2.44
CA LEU A 58 1.18 7.56 -1.64
C LEU A 58 1.36 8.30 -0.31
N ARG A 59 1.40 9.63 -0.31
CA ARG A 59 1.57 10.44 0.90
C ARG A 59 0.43 10.22 1.89
N LYS A 60 -0.81 10.18 1.40
CA LYS A 60 -1.99 9.88 2.23
C LYS A 60 -1.91 8.48 2.82
N LEU A 61 -1.50 7.48 2.04
CA LEU A 61 -1.32 6.12 2.52
C LEU A 61 -0.24 6.03 3.60
N LYS A 62 0.92 6.67 3.40
CA LYS A 62 1.99 6.78 4.41
C LYS A 62 1.46 7.39 5.72
N ALA A 63 0.73 8.50 5.63
CA ALA A 63 0.14 9.17 6.80
C ALA A 63 -0.90 8.31 7.53
N LYS A 64 -1.76 7.57 6.81
CA LYS A 64 -2.71 6.62 7.42
C LYS A 64 -1.98 5.46 8.10
N ALA A 65 -0.90 4.96 7.49
CA ALA A 65 -0.10 3.87 8.05
C ALA A 65 0.57 4.22 9.37
N ASP A 66 0.81 5.50 9.67
CA ASP A 66 1.41 5.95 10.92
C ASP A 66 0.54 5.65 12.16
N ILE A 67 -0.75 5.36 11.98
CA ILE A 67 -1.63 4.83 13.04
C ILE A 67 -1.08 3.52 13.63
N PHE A 68 -0.34 2.75 12.83
CA PHE A 68 0.26 1.46 13.20
C PHE A 68 1.73 1.59 13.67
N SER A 69 2.24 2.80 13.84
CA SER A 69 3.66 3.08 14.11
C SER A 69 4.24 2.43 15.36
N LYS A 70 3.42 2.15 16.38
CA LYS A 70 3.93 1.75 17.70
C LYS A 70 4.57 0.35 17.76
N ASN A 71 4.40 -0.53 16.77
CA ASN A 71 4.93 -1.91 16.82
C ASN A 71 5.28 -2.47 15.43
N ARG A 72 5.95 -1.67 14.56
CA ARG A 72 6.34 -2.13 13.22
C ARG A 72 7.86 -2.10 13.01
N ASN A 73 8.40 -3.18 12.46
CA ASN A 73 9.80 -3.28 12.05
C ASN A 73 9.96 -2.70 10.64
N SER A 74 9.35 -3.34 9.66
CA SER A 74 9.36 -2.93 8.25
C SER A 74 7.97 -2.50 7.80
N THR A 75 7.93 -1.59 6.84
CA THR A 75 6.68 -1.13 6.23
C THR A 75 6.87 -0.98 4.74
N TYR A 76 5.91 -1.53 4.00
CA TYR A 76 5.85 -1.50 2.56
C TYR A 76 4.53 -0.88 2.11
N TYR A 77 4.53 -0.24 0.94
CA TYR A 77 3.40 0.46 0.37
C TYR A 77 3.10 -0.10 -1.02
N MET A 78 1.89 -0.63 -1.20
CA MET A 78 1.46 -1.21 -2.47
C MET A 78 0.37 -0.35 -3.11
N LEU A 79 0.68 0.26 -4.24
CA LEU A 79 -0.26 1.14 -4.96
C LEU A 79 -0.84 0.38 -6.16
N PHE A 80 -2.16 0.26 -6.20
CA PHE A 80 -2.87 -0.37 -7.31
C PHE A 80 -3.51 0.70 -8.19
N SER A 81 -3.29 0.65 -9.50
CA SER A 81 -3.86 1.64 -10.44
C SER A 81 -4.33 1.03 -11.74
N LYS A 82 -5.59 1.33 -12.11
CA LYS A 82 -6.15 0.94 -13.42
C LYS A 82 -5.42 1.62 -14.58
N SER A 83 -5.10 2.90 -14.41
CA SER A 83 -4.57 3.76 -15.50
C SER A 83 -3.07 4.02 -15.36
N GLY A 84 -2.38 3.24 -14.53
CA GLY A 84 -0.96 3.40 -14.24
C GLY A 84 -0.63 4.60 -13.33
N PHE A 85 0.63 5.01 -13.36
CA PHE A 85 1.23 5.92 -12.38
C PHE A 85 1.82 7.16 -13.06
N THR A 86 1.87 8.28 -12.34
CA THR A 86 2.63 9.45 -12.80
C THR A 86 4.13 9.19 -12.70
N GLU A 87 4.94 9.89 -13.49
CA GLU A 87 6.41 9.77 -13.44
C GLU A 87 6.96 10.05 -12.04
N ALA A 88 6.34 10.97 -11.31
CA ALA A 88 6.73 11.29 -9.95
C ALA A 88 6.63 10.08 -9.00
N VAL A 89 5.55 9.29 -9.10
CA VAL A 89 5.37 8.06 -8.29
C VAL A 89 6.33 6.96 -8.74
N ILE A 90 6.55 6.83 -10.05
CA ILE A 90 7.51 5.86 -10.61
C ILE A 90 8.92 6.16 -10.13
N ASN A 91 9.34 7.42 -10.15
CA ASN A 91 10.66 7.83 -9.69
C ASN A 91 10.83 7.63 -8.18
N GLU A 92 9.80 7.93 -7.39
CA GLU A 92 9.79 7.64 -5.96
C GLU A 92 9.99 6.14 -5.70
N ALA A 93 9.23 5.27 -6.38
CA ALA A 93 9.34 3.82 -6.22
C ALA A 93 10.70 3.26 -6.68
N LYS A 94 11.36 3.90 -7.65
CA LYS A 94 12.74 3.56 -8.04
C LYS A 94 13.76 3.92 -6.95
N SER A 95 13.50 4.97 -6.17
CA SER A 95 14.38 5.42 -5.09
C SER A 95 14.10 4.76 -3.73
N ASP A 96 12.88 4.26 -3.52
CA ASP A 96 12.40 3.68 -2.27
C ASP A 96 11.78 2.30 -2.56
N SER A 97 12.57 1.25 -2.33
CA SER A 97 12.18 -0.15 -2.53
C SER A 97 11.05 -0.61 -1.63
N SER A 98 10.62 0.19 -0.64
CA SER A 98 9.42 -0.12 0.14
C SER A 98 8.14 0.09 -0.65
N ILE A 99 8.20 0.77 -1.80
CA ILE A 99 7.05 1.11 -2.64
C ILE A 99 6.95 0.13 -3.80
N MET A 100 5.82 -0.55 -3.90
CA MET A 100 5.47 -1.44 -5.00
C MET A 100 4.32 -0.83 -5.81
N LEU A 101 4.48 -0.85 -7.12
CA LEU A 101 3.48 -0.35 -8.07
C LEU A 101 2.89 -1.56 -8.80
N VAL A 102 1.58 -1.71 -8.74
CA VAL A 102 0.85 -2.80 -9.39
C VAL A 102 -0.20 -2.19 -10.32
N ASP A 103 -0.01 -2.33 -11.62
CA ASP A 103 -0.97 -1.83 -12.62
C ASP A 103 -2.00 -2.90 -13.03
N LEU A 104 -2.93 -2.51 -13.89
CA LEU A 104 -3.95 -3.41 -14.42
C LEU A 104 -3.33 -4.61 -15.14
N ASP A 105 -2.26 -4.43 -15.91
CA ASP A 105 -1.66 -5.52 -16.68
C ASP A 105 -1.06 -6.56 -15.73
N GLU A 106 -0.36 -6.14 -14.67
CA GLU A 106 0.12 -7.06 -13.63
C GLU A 106 -1.03 -7.79 -12.91
N ILE A 107 -2.16 -7.12 -12.68
CA ILE A 107 -3.37 -7.72 -12.08
C ILE A 107 -4.04 -8.71 -13.04
N MET A 108 -3.94 -8.52 -14.36
CA MET A 108 -4.63 -9.39 -15.32
C MET A 108 -3.81 -10.62 -15.70
N ASN A 109 -2.52 -10.65 -15.37
CA ASN A 109 -1.58 -11.72 -15.74
C ASN A 109 -1.44 -12.83 -14.66
N PHE A 110 -2.50 -13.12 -13.90
CA PHE A 110 -2.51 -14.19 -12.88
C PHE A 110 -2.69 -15.61 -13.44
#